data_AF-U1ZZ08-F1
#
_entry.id   AF-U1ZZ08-F1
#
_cell.length_a   1.000
_cell.length_b   1.000
_cell.length_c   1.000
_cell.angle_alpha   90.00
_cell.angle_beta   90.00
_cell.angle_gamma   90.00
#
_symmetry.space_group_name_H-M   'P 1'
#
loop_
_entity.id
_entity.type
_entity.pdbx_description
1 polymer ?
#
loop_
_entity_poly.entity_id
_entity_poly.type
_entity_poly.pdbx_seq_one_letter_code
_entity_poly.pdbx_strand_id
1 'polypeptide(L)'
;MSAFRPGWLPSLLVALLLPGLLGLGTWQLQRAEDKRALLASFEDRRQAAPLGLDRLERSRDPAYRRVRLYGQFDAAHSLLLDNRMRDGRVGLELLQPFYDQASGLWVLLNRGWLPWPDRRRPPQFATPEDALA
;
A
#
# COMPACT_ATOMS: atom_id res chain seq x y z
N MET A 1 1.26 17.93 55.82
CA MET A 1 1.51 17.47 54.43
C MET A 1 2.39 16.23 54.53
N SER A 2 1.89 15.04 54.21
CA SER A 2 2.69 13.82 54.28
C SER A 2 3.77 13.87 53.20
N ALA A 3 5.04 13.75 53.59
CA ALA A 3 6.15 13.70 52.64
C ALA A 3 6.10 12.39 51.84
N PHE A 4 6.43 12.46 50.54
CA PHE A 4 6.59 11.29 49.70
C PHE A 4 7.79 10.46 50.18
N ARG A 5 7.54 9.24 50.69
CA ARG A 5 8.56 8.32 51.23
C ARG A 5 8.45 6.97 50.53
N PRO A 6 8.80 6.88 49.23
CA PRO A 6 8.75 5.62 48.50
C PRO A 6 9.73 4.63 49.12
N GLY A 7 9.34 3.36 49.19
CA GLY A 7 10.27 2.30 49.60
C GLY A 7 11.47 2.19 48.65
N TRP A 8 12.55 1.59 49.13
CA TRP A 8 13.79 1.43 48.35
C TRP A 8 13.58 0.54 47.10
N LEU A 9 12.74 -0.50 47.19
CA LEU A 9 12.38 -1.39 46.08
C LEU A 9 11.66 -0.63 44.94
N PRO A 10 10.54 0.10 45.19
CA PRO A 10 9.92 0.97 44.19
C PRO A 10 10.89 1.98 43.57
N SER A 11 11.76 2.59 44.39
CA SER A 11 12.73 3.58 43.93
C SER A 11 13.75 2.98 42.96
N LEU A 12 14.28 1.79 43.26
CA LEU A 12 15.20 1.07 42.39
C LEU A 12 14.53 0.64 41.07
N LEU A 13 13.29 0.16 41.14
CA LEU A 13 12.52 -0.22 39.96
C LEU A 13 12.32 0.98 39.02
N VAL A 14 11.91 2.13 39.57
CA VAL A 14 11.75 3.37 38.78
C VAL A 14 13.08 3.80 38.19
N ALA A 15 14.17 3.76 38.97
CA ALA A 15 15.50 4.13 38.48
C ALA A 15 15.97 3.25 37.31
N LEU A 16 15.58 1.97 37.29
CA LEU A 16 15.89 1.05 36.20
C LEU A 16 14.97 1.24 34.98
N LEU A 17 13.67 1.40 35.20
CA LEU A 17 12.68 1.48 34.12
C LEU A 17 12.68 2.83 33.41
N LEU A 18 12.87 3.92 34.15
CA LEU A 18 12.82 5.29 33.61
C LEU A 18 13.73 5.49 32.39
N PRO A 19 15.04 5.14 32.40
CA PRO A 19 15.87 5.29 31.21
C PRO A 19 15.40 4.44 30.03
N GLY A 20 14.87 3.23 30.30
CA GLY A 20 14.28 2.39 29.27
C GLY A 20 13.05 3.02 28.63
N LEU A 21 12.14 3.58 29.44
CA LEU A 21 10.95 4.27 28.96
C LEU A 21 11.28 5.55 28.19
N LEU A 22 12.30 6.31 28.62
CA LEU A 22 12.79 7.47 27.89
C LEU A 22 13.40 7.06 26.53
N GLY A 23 14.18 5.99 26.49
CA GLY A 23 14.72 5.43 25.25
C GLY A 23 13.65 4.90 24.30
N LEU A 24 12.59 4.29 24.84
CA LEU A 24 11.43 3.90 24.03
C LEU A 24 10.65 5.13 23.54
N GLY A 25 10.52 6.17 24.36
CA GLY A 25 9.88 7.43 23.99
C GLY A 25 10.60 8.13 22.84
N THR A 26 11.94 8.21 22.90
CA THR A 26 12.75 8.78 21.82
C THR A 26 12.67 7.93 20.55
N TRP A 27 12.67 6.60 20.69
CA TRP A 27 12.47 5.69 19.56
C TRP A 27 11.11 5.87 18.90
N GLN A 28 10.02 6.03 19.68
CA GLN A 28 8.69 6.30 19.14
C GLN A 28 8.65 7.61 18.35
N LEU A 29 9.30 8.67 18.84
CA LEU A 29 9.40 9.95 18.14
C LEU A 29 10.18 9.82 16.83
N GLN A 30 11.33 9.13 16.84
CA GLN A 30 12.11 8.88 15.64
C GLN A 30 11.30 8.08 14.61
N ARG A 31 10.63 7.02 15.05
CA ARG A 31 9.82 6.18 14.17
C ARG A 31 8.65 6.94 13.56
N ALA A 32 8.07 7.87 14.31
CA ALA A 32 7.04 8.76 13.80
C ALA A 32 7.60 9.67 12.70
N GLU A 33 8.80 10.24 12.89
CA GLU A 33 9.45 11.08 11.89
C GLU A 33 9.81 10.29 10.62
N ASP A 34 10.38 9.08 10.76
CA ASP A 34 10.66 8.20 9.62
C ASP A 34 9.38 7.93 8.81
N LYS A 35 8.27 7.70 9.49
CA LYS A 35 6.97 7.45 8.86
C LYS A 35 6.44 8.71 8.15
N ARG A 36 6.60 9.90 8.75
CA ARG A 36 6.22 11.17 8.11
C ARG A 36 7.04 11.40 6.84
N ALA A 37 8.36 11.22 6.89
CA ALA A 37 9.23 11.35 5.73
C ALA A 37 8.87 10.37 4.61
N LEU A 38 8.57 9.11 4.97
CA LEU A 38 8.12 8.12 4.00
C LEU A 38 6.80 8.52 3.32
N LEU A 39 5.80 8.94 4.11
CA LEU A 39 4.50 9.38 3.59
C LEU A 39 4.61 10.64 2.72
N ALA A 40 5.44 11.60 3.13
CA ALA A 40 5.75 12.78 2.32
C ALA A 40 6.36 12.38 0.97
N SER A 41 7.30 11.43 0.96
CA SER A 41 7.90 10.93 -0.29
C SER A 41 6.88 10.25 -1.20
N PHE A 42 5.88 9.55 -0.65
CA PHE A 42 4.81 8.93 -1.43
C PHE A 42 3.87 9.97 -2.02
N GLU A 43 3.56 11.02 -1.27
CA GLU A 43 2.71 12.12 -1.74
C GLU A 43 3.41 12.90 -2.86
N ASP A 44 4.68 13.24 -2.69
CA ASP A 44 5.49 13.91 -3.74
C ASP A 44 5.50 13.11 -5.05
N ARG A 45 5.72 11.79 -4.94
CA ARG A 45 5.71 10.86 -6.09
C ARG A 45 4.35 10.74 -6.74
N ARG A 46 3.27 10.85 -5.96
CA ARG A 46 1.90 10.82 -6.45
C ARG A 46 1.54 12.12 -7.17
N GLN A 47 2.07 13.25 -6.75
CA GLN A 47 1.84 14.55 -7.39
C GLN A 47 2.73 14.79 -8.61
N ALA A 48 3.87 14.09 -8.70
CA ALA A 48 4.78 14.16 -9.84
C ALA A 48 4.09 13.81 -11.17
N ALA A 49 4.66 14.35 -12.26
CA ALA A 49 4.18 14.06 -13.61
C ALA A 49 4.18 12.55 -13.89
N PRO A 50 3.13 12.01 -14.54
CA PRO A 50 3.09 10.61 -14.92
C PRO A 50 4.29 10.21 -15.76
N LEU A 51 4.83 9.02 -15.50
CA LEU A 51 5.92 8.43 -16.28
C LEU A 51 5.38 7.38 -17.26
N GLY A 52 6.12 7.13 -18.34
CA GLY A 52 5.93 5.92 -19.15
C GLY A 52 6.41 4.67 -18.41
N LEU A 53 5.87 3.51 -18.79
CA LEU A 53 6.18 2.23 -18.15
C LEU A 53 7.66 1.83 -18.30
N ASP A 54 8.29 2.17 -19.43
CA ASP A 54 9.71 1.94 -19.71
C ASP A 54 10.64 2.66 -18.71
N ARG A 55 10.27 3.88 -18.28
CA ARG A 55 11.01 4.64 -17.28
C ARG A 55 10.74 4.13 -15.87
N LEU A 56 9.52 3.65 -15.63
CA LEU A 56 9.14 3.06 -14.34
C LEU A 56 9.92 1.79 -14.06
N GLU A 57 10.08 0.90 -15.04
CA GLU A 57 10.83 -0.35 -14.91
C GLU A 57 12.30 -0.12 -14.53
N ARG A 58 12.91 0.95 -15.05
CA ARG A 58 14.29 1.35 -14.73
C ARG A 58 14.42 2.10 -13.40
N SER A 59 13.30 2.44 -12.74
CA SER A 59 13.32 3.15 -11.46
C SER A 59 13.71 2.19 -10.33
N ARG A 60 14.61 2.64 -9.45
CA ARG A 60 14.97 1.90 -8.23
C ARG A 60 13.82 1.82 -7.23
N ASP A 61 12.90 2.79 -7.28
CA ASP A 61 11.75 2.85 -6.39
C ASP A 61 10.51 3.30 -7.18
N PRO A 62 9.80 2.35 -7.81
CA PRO A 62 8.63 2.65 -8.64
C PRO A 62 7.36 2.88 -7.82
N ALA A 63 7.38 2.65 -6.51
CA ALA A 63 6.20 2.70 -5.67
C ALA A 63 5.61 4.13 -5.60
N TYR A 64 4.27 4.19 -5.60
CA TYR A 64 3.48 5.43 -5.50
C TYR A 64 3.71 6.44 -6.65
N ARG A 65 4.28 6.01 -7.78
CA ARG A 65 4.42 6.85 -8.99
C ARG A 65 3.18 6.74 -9.87
N ARG A 66 2.79 7.87 -10.45
CA ARG A 66 1.79 7.89 -11.52
C ARG A 66 2.42 7.40 -12.83
N VAL A 67 1.67 6.58 -13.55
CA VAL A 67 2.07 5.99 -14.83
C VAL A 67 1.01 6.36 -15.87
N ARG A 68 1.44 6.72 -17.07
CA ARG A 68 0.56 6.83 -18.24
C ARG A 68 0.77 5.59 -19.09
N LEU A 69 -0.33 4.93 -19.43
CA LEU A 69 -0.36 3.70 -20.21
C LEU A 69 -1.24 3.93 -21.43
N TYR A 70 -0.84 3.37 -22.56
CA TYR A 70 -1.62 3.41 -23.79
C TYR A 70 -1.64 2.02 -24.43
N GLY A 71 -2.81 1.42 -24.58
CA GLY A 71 -2.93 0.07 -25.13
C GLY A 71 -4.16 -0.67 -24.65
N GLN A 72 -4.08 -1.99 -24.52
CA GLN A 72 -5.27 -2.84 -24.38
C GLN A 72 -5.12 -3.90 -23.30
N PHE A 73 -6.27 -4.28 -22.73
CA PHE A 73 -6.35 -5.39 -21.79
C PHE A 73 -6.40 -6.73 -22.51
N ASP A 74 -5.83 -7.75 -21.89
CA ASP A 74 -6.04 -9.14 -22.30
C ASP A 74 -7.25 -9.73 -21.56
N ALA A 75 -8.34 -9.96 -22.29
CA ALA A 75 -9.56 -10.53 -21.73
C ALA A 75 -9.43 -12.03 -21.39
N ALA A 76 -8.52 -12.76 -22.04
CA ALA A 76 -8.39 -14.20 -21.88
C ALA A 76 -7.67 -14.59 -20.57
N HIS A 77 -6.78 -13.73 -20.06
CA HIS A 77 -5.87 -14.07 -18.94
C HIS A 77 -6.14 -13.26 -17.67
N SER A 78 -7.40 -13.14 -17.26
CA SER A 78 -7.76 -12.45 -16.02
C SER A 78 -7.48 -13.29 -14.77
N LEU A 79 -6.93 -12.67 -13.73
CA LEU A 79 -6.67 -13.27 -12.43
C LEU A 79 -7.62 -12.68 -11.38
N LEU A 80 -8.27 -13.56 -10.62
CA LEU A 80 -9.20 -13.18 -9.55
C LEU A 80 -8.57 -13.53 -8.21
N LEU A 81 -8.31 -12.50 -7.40
CA LEU A 81 -7.72 -12.65 -6.08
C LEU A 81 -8.83 -12.65 -5.03
N ASP A 82 -9.23 -13.83 -4.57
CA ASP A 82 -10.28 -14.04 -3.57
C ASP A 82 -9.83 -13.61 -2.15
N ASN A 83 -10.73 -13.75 -1.16
CA ASN A 83 -10.56 -13.41 0.25
C ASN A 83 -10.25 -11.93 0.48
N ARG A 84 -10.82 -11.05 -0.35
CA ARG A 84 -10.71 -9.60 -0.20
C ARG A 84 -11.95 -9.06 0.49
N MET A 85 -11.79 -8.61 1.73
CA MET A 85 -12.86 -7.92 2.44
C MET A 85 -12.75 -6.41 2.26
N ARG A 86 -13.87 -5.77 1.91
CA ARG A 86 -14.00 -4.31 1.85
C ARG A 86 -15.31 -3.89 2.49
N ASP A 87 -15.25 -3.00 3.48
CA ASP A 87 -16.42 -2.49 4.22
C ASP A 87 -17.33 -3.61 4.75
N GLY A 88 -16.73 -4.69 5.28
CA GLY A 88 -17.44 -5.85 5.84
C GLY A 88 -18.04 -6.81 4.80
N ARG A 89 -17.83 -6.57 3.50
CA ARG A 89 -18.33 -7.43 2.41
C ARG A 89 -17.20 -8.26 1.84
N VAL A 90 -17.46 -9.54 1.61
CA VAL A 90 -16.54 -10.44 0.89
C VAL A 90 -16.56 -10.11 -0.60
N GLY A 91 -15.38 -10.11 -1.19
CA GLY A 91 -15.20 -9.91 -2.62
C GLY A 91 -13.82 -10.36 -3.05
N LEU A 92 -13.44 -9.88 -4.23
CA LEU A 92 -12.21 -10.25 -4.91
C LEU A 92 -11.58 -9.03 -5.57
N GLU A 93 -10.29 -9.08 -5.80
CA GLU A 93 -9.60 -8.11 -6.65
C GLU A 93 -9.43 -8.69 -8.04
N LEU A 94 -9.81 -7.91 -9.06
CA LEU A 94 -9.62 -8.27 -10.46
C LEU A 94 -8.24 -7.76 -10.90
N LEU A 95 -7.33 -8.67 -11.22
CA LEU A 95 -6.05 -8.35 -11.83
C LEU A 95 -6.05 -8.80 -13.28
N GLN A 96 -5.66 -7.91 -14.19
CA GLN A 96 -5.74 -8.20 -15.61
C GLN A 96 -4.48 -7.72 -16.33
N PRO A 97 -3.86 -8.55 -17.19
CA PRO A 97 -2.74 -8.12 -18.00
C PRO A 97 -3.16 -6.99 -18.95
N PHE A 98 -2.31 -6.00 -19.06
CA PHE A 98 -2.44 -4.87 -19.96
C PHE A 98 -1.16 -4.77 -20.79
N TYR A 99 -1.33 -4.72 -22.11
CA TYR A 99 -0.24 -4.49 -23.03
C TYR A 99 -0.12 -3.00 -23.31
N ASP A 100 0.97 -2.40 -22.85
CA ASP A 100 1.28 -1.00 -23.15
C ASP A 100 1.95 -0.91 -24.52
N GLN A 101 1.22 -0.44 -25.52
CA GLN A 101 1.70 -0.29 -26.89
C GLN A 101 2.80 0.79 -26.99
N ALA A 102 2.80 1.77 -26.08
CA ALA A 102 3.81 2.83 -26.08
C ALA A 102 5.21 2.32 -25.68
N SER A 103 5.31 1.44 -24.67
CA SER A 103 6.58 0.84 -24.24
C SER A 103 6.85 -0.57 -24.78
N GLY A 104 5.82 -1.26 -25.28
CA GLY A 104 5.88 -2.66 -25.69
C GLY A 104 5.94 -3.65 -24.52
N LEU A 105 5.65 -3.20 -23.30
CA LEU A 105 5.73 -4.01 -22.08
C LEU A 105 4.35 -4.49 -21.64
N TRP A 106 4.33 -5.64 -20.96
CA TRP A 106 3.15 -6.16 -20.28
C TRP A 106 3.18 -5.78 -18.80
N VAL A 107 2.05 -5.33 -18.29
CA VAL A 107 1.87 -5.02 -16.87
C VAL A 107 0.57 -5.64 -16.34
N LEU A 108 0.62 -6.16 -15.11
CA LEU A 108 -0.59 -6.64 -14.44
C LEU A 108 -1.26 -5.47 -13.70
N LEU A 109 -2.45 -5.08 -14.14
CA LEU A 109 -3.21 -4.00 -13.52
C LEU A 109 -4.27 -4.54 -12.57
N ASN A 110 -4.28 -4.01 -11.35
CA ASN A 110 -5.39 -4.22 -10.43
C ASN A 110 -6.54 -3.28 -10.82
N ARG A 111 -7.62 -3.84 -11.35
CA ARG A 111 -8.83 -3.12 -11.79
C ARG A 111 -9.78 -2.79 -10.64
N GLY A 112 -9.46 -3.24 -9.43
CA GLY A 112 -10.17 -2.93 -8.21
C GLY A 112 -10.96 -4.11 -7.64
N TRP A 113 -11.75 -3.78 -6.61
CA TRP A 113 -12.50 -4.75 -5.84
C TRP A 113 -13.90 -4.98 -6.44
N LEU A 114 -14.29 -6.24 -6.56
CA LEU A 114 -15.61 -6.66 -7.00
C LEU A 114 -16.33 -7.42 -5.86
N PRO A 115 -17.60 -7.12 -5.57
CA PRO A 115 -18.38 -7.85 -4.59
C PRO A 115 -18.62 -9.29 -5.06
N TRP A 116 -18.40 -10.26 -4.18
CA TRP A 116 -18.61 -11.68 -4.50
C TRP A 116 -19.32 -12.41 -3.35
N PRO A 117 -20.61 -12.09 -3.11
CA PRO A 117 -21.36 -12.63 -1.98
C PRO A 117 -21.73 -14.11 -2.14
N ASP A 118 -21.89 -14.58 -3.37
CA ASP A 118 -22.21 -15.97 -3.68
C ASP A 118 -21.09 -16.62 -4.49
N ARG A 119 -20.30 -17.46 -3.82
CA ARG A 119 -19.18 -18.19 -4.42
C ARG A 119 -19.59 -19.24 -5.45
N ARG A 120 -20.89 -19.58 -5.52
CA ARG A 120 -21.40 -20.55 -6.50
C ARG A 120 -21.58 -19.93 -7.88
N ARG A 121 -21.58 -18.60 -7.99
CA ARG A 121 -21.70 -17.89 -9.27
C ARG A 121 -20.35 -17.32 -9.65
N PRO A 122 -19.90 -17.49 -10.90
CA PRO A 122 -18.68 -16.83 -11.36
C PRO A 122 -18.85 -15.31 -11.28
N PRO A 123 -17.81 -14.56 -10.86
CA PRO A 123 -17.89 -13.12 -10.83
C PRO A 123 -18.00 -12.56 -12.25
N GLN A 124 -18.82 -11.54 -12.40
CA GLN A 124 -19.07 -10.89 -13.69
C GLN A 124 -18.32 -9.56 -13.74
N PHE A 125 -17.58 -9.35 -14.82
CA PHE A 125 -16.88 -8.10 -15.10
C PHE A 125 -16.77 -7.91 -16.62
N ALA A 126 -16.72 -6.66 -17.05
CA ALA A 126 -16.51 -6.31 -18.46
C ALA A 126 -15.06 -5.88 -18.69
N THR A 127 -14.49 -6.29 -19.81
CA THR A 127 -13.18 -5.84 -20.28
C THR A 127 -13.41 -4.90 -21.46
N PRO A 128 -12.83 -3.68 -21.45
CA PRO A 128 -12.84 -2.81 -22.62
C PRO A 128 -12.14 -3.48 -23.81
N GLU A 129 -12.78 -3.48 -24.98
CA GLU A 129 -12.22 -4.07 -26.21
C GLU A 129 -11.29 -3.09 -26.94
N ASP A 130 -11.52 -1.79 -26.78
CA ASP A 130 -10.75 -0.73 -27.42
C ASP A 130 -9.48 -0.37 -26.65
N ALA A 131 -8.53 0.22 -27.37
CA ALA A 131 -7.33 0.79 -26.76
C ALA A 131 -7.67 1.97 -25.84
N LEU A 132 -7.06 1.97 -24.66
CA LEU A 132 -7.20 2.99 -23.62
C LEU A 132 -5.94 3.86 -23.55
N ALA A 133 -6.09 5.12 -23.12
CA ALA A 133 -5.05 6.14 -23.02
C ALA A 133 -4.99 6.81 -21.64
#